data_AF-A0AA41MH11-F1
#
_entry.id   AF-A0AA41MH11-F1
#
_cell.length_a   1.000
_cell.length_b   1.000
_cell.length_c   1.000
_cell.angle_alpha   90.00
_cell.angle_beta   90.00
_cell.angle_gamma   90.00
#
_symmetry.space_group_name_H-M   'P 1'
#
loop_
_entity.id
_entity.type
_entity.pdbx_description
1 polymer ?
#
loop_
_entity_poly.entity_id
_entity_poly.type
_entity_poly.pdbx_seq_one_letter_code
_entity_poly.pdbx_strand_id
1 'polypeptide(L)'
;MPGLLNRLTGAALPLTASDVTSFVSGYALGLTASLTYGNLEAQPFQGLFVYPLDENTTVIGFEALIADRIITVQIKDKAKLEGAQLDTSRIRSSTVTGNILQEGVSITPHSCTPGKVALDEDLERILFVVNLGTISPMENVTVFISTSSELPTLPSGAVRVLLPAVCTPTVPQFCSKSTSPSNQQSQGKDRPCFGTRTLDPWNRLCLATLLDTEASNPMEYNFNFQLEIRGPCLLAGVESPTHEIRADAAPSARSAKSVIITLANKHTFDRPVEILIHPSEPHMPHVLMEKGDMTLGEFDQHLKGRTDFIKGTKKDSSAERKTEIIRKRLHKDIPHHSVIMLNFCPDLQSVQTNLRKTHGEFIFLIDRSGSMSRTNIYRVKEAMLVALKSLMPTCLFNIIGFGSTFKTLFPSSQTYNEESLALACDNIQRMRADMGGTNILSPLKWILRQPVHQGHPRLLFLITDGAVSNTGKVLELVRNHAFSTRCYSFGIGPNVCHRLVKGLASVSKGSSEFLIEGERLQPKERESI
;
A
#
# COMPACT_ATOMS: atom_id res chain seq x y z
N MET A 1 -12.78 -7.30 -8.16
CA MET A 1 -12.85 -7.58 -6.73
C MET A 1 -11.80 -8.64 -6.38
N PRO A 2 -10.98 -8.46 -5.32
CA PRO A 2 -9.96 -9.43 -4.91
C PRO A 2 -10.57 -10.68 -4.25
N GLY A 3 -9.79 -11.74 -4.07
CA GLY A 3 -10.24 -13.07 -3.61
C GLY A 3 -9.91 -14.19 -4.61
N LEU A 4 -10.65 -15.30 -4.54
CA LEU A 4 -10.52 -16.39 -5.52
C LEU A 4 -11.39 -16.10 -6.76
N LEU A 5 -10.75 -16.07 -7.93
CA LEU A 5 -11.37 -15.72 -9.19
C LEU A 5 -11.31 -16.87 -10.19
N ASN A 6 -12.35 -17.00 -11.01
CA ASN A 6 -12.26 -17.72 -12.26
C ASN A 6 -11.43 -16.89 -13.25
N ARG A 7 -10.29 -17.44 -13.64
CA ARG A 7 -9.31 -16.75 -14.48
C ARG A 7 -9.85 -16.35 -15.85
N LEU A 8 -10.77 -17.12 -16.43
CA LEU A 8 -11.30 -16.86 -17.77
C LEU A 8 -12.40 -15.79 -17.74
N THR A 9 -13.31 -15.87 -16.78
CA THR A 9 -14.47 -14.96 -16.69
C THR A 9 -14.18 -13.73 -15.84
N GLY A 10 -13.18 -13.78 -14.98
CA GLY A 10 -12.93 -12.78 -13.93
C GLY A 10 -13.96 -12.81 -12.80
N ALA A 11 -14.90 -13.78 -12.80
CA ALA A 11 -15.91 -13.90 -11.77
C ALA A 11 -15.30 -14.34 -10.44
N ALA A 12 -15.72 -13.71 -9.35
CA ALA A 12 -15.29 -14.10 -8.02
C ALA A 12 -16.09 -15.28 -7.49
N LEU A 13 -15.41 -16.22 -6.84
CA LEU A 13 -16.05 -17.33 -6.15
C LEU A 13 -16.63 -16.85 -4.81
N PRO A 14 -17.81 -17.34 -4.41
CA PRO A 14 -18.39 -17.01 -3.12
C PRO A 14 -17.56 -17.59 -1.98
N LEU A 15 -17.20 -16.73 -1.04
CA LEU A 15 -16.64 -17.11 0.25
C LEU A 15 -17.76 -17.71 1.12
N THR A 16 -17.52 -18.88 1.70
CA THR A 16 -18.47 -19.57 2.60
C THR A 16 -18.03 -19.52 4.06
N ALA A 17 -16.72 -19.43 4.31
CA ALA A 17 -16.16 -19.24 5.64
C ALA A 17 -14.86 -18.42 5.60
N SER A 18 -14.65 -17.60 6.64
CA SER A 18 -13.45 -16.82 6.88
C SER A 18 -13.10 -16.87 8.36
N ASP A 19 -12.02 -17.57 8.68
CA ASP A 19 -11.48 -17.70 10.03
C ASP A 19 -10.17 -16.92 10.12
N VAL A 20 -10.15 -15.86 10.91
CA VAL A 20 -9.00 -14.96 11.04
C VAL A 20 -8.45 -15.03 12.45
N THR A 21 -7.20 -15.45 12.56
CA THR A 21 -6.40 -15.34 13.79
C THR A 21 -5.32 -14.30 13.60
N SER A 22 -5.14 -13.44 14.59
CA SER A 22 -4.17 -12.35 14.51
C SER A 22 -3.47 -12.16 15.85
N PHE A 23 -2.26 -11.63 15.78
CA PHE A 23 -1.39 -11.41 16.91
C PHE A 23 -0.66 -10.08 16.75
N VAL A 24 -0.79 -9.22 17.74
CA VAL A 24 -0.08 -7.95 17.80
C VAL A 24 1.01 -8.04 18.85
N SER A 25 2.24 -7.67 18.47
CA SER A 25 3.35 -7.50 19.40
C SER A 25 3.94 -6.11 19.21
N GLY A 26 3.65 -5.23 20.17
CA GLY A 26 3.98 -3.80 20.05
C GLY A 26 3.26 -3.15 18.88
N TYR A 27 4.02 -2.87 17.81
CA TYR A 27 3.56 -2.20 16.59
C TYR A 27 3.64 -3.10 15.35
N ALA A 28 3.84 -4.41 15.54
CA ALA A 28 3.81 -5.41 14.48
C ALA A 28 2.55 -6.26 14.59
N LEU A 29 1.95 -6.58 13.44
CA LEU A 29 0.80 -7.46 13.29
C LEU A 29 1.21 -8.72 12.52
N GLY A 30 0.99 -9.88 13.12
CA GLY A 30 0.86 -11.15 12.41
C GLY A 30 -0.62 -11.45 12.19
N LEU A 31 -0.99 -11.86 10.97
CA LEU A 31 -2.34 -12.27 10.62
C LEU A 31 -2.28 -13.60 9.88
N THR A 32 -3.14 -14.54 10.24
CA THR A 32 -3.39 -15.77 9.49
C THR A 32 -4.87 -15.88 9.21
N ALA A 33 -5.23 -16.01 7.94
CA ALA A 33 -6.60 -16.18 7.48
C ALA A 33 -6.77 -17.53 6.79
N SER A 34 -7.82 -18.24 7.16
CA SER A 34 -8.34 -19.43 6.47
C SER A 34 -9.62 -19.04 5.74
N LEU A 35 -9.56 -18.98 4.43
CA LEU A 35 -10.63 -18.53 3.55
C LEU A 35 -11.16 -19.71 2.74
N THR A 36 -12.40 -20.13 2.99
CA THR A 36 -13.03 -21.23 2.26
C THR A 36 -14.01 -20.69 1.22
N TYR A 37 -13.82 -21.10 -0.02
CA TYR A 37 -14.62 -20.73 -1.18
C TYR A 37 -15.37 -21.94 -1.72
N GLY A 38 -16.64 -21.76 -2.08
CA GLY A 38 -17.43 -22.81 -2.74
C GLY A 38 -17.44 -22.62 -4.25
N ASN A 39 -17.04 -23.63 -5.02
CA ASN A 39 -17.23 -23.61 -6.47
C ASN A 39 -18.66 -24.01 -6.84
N LEU A 40 -19.48 -23.04 -7.25
CA LEU A 40 -20.84 -23.29 -7.75
C LEU A 40 -20.91 -23.46 -9.28
N GLU A 41 -19.77 -23.41 -9.98
CA GLU A 41 -19.73 -23.56 -11.43
C GLU A 41 -19.90 -25.03 -11.83
N ALA A 42 -20.69 -25.25 -12.89
CA ALA A 42 -20.95 -26.58 -13.44
C ALA A 42 -19.77 -27.16 -14.24
N GLN A 43 -18.79 -26.33 -14.60
CA GLN A 43 -17.63 -26.70 -15.40
C GLN A 43 -16.34 -26.41 -14.64
N PRO A 44 -15.27 -27.21 -14.85
CA PRO A 44 -13.98 -26.93 -14.25
C PRO A 44 -13.40 -25.64 -14.82
N PHE A 45 -12.72 -24.86 -13.98
CA PHE A 45 -12.12 -23.60 -14.39
C PHE A 45 -10.73 -23.41 -13.75
N GLN A 46 -9.94 -22.46 -14.26
CA GLN A 46 -8.65 -22.12 -13.64
C GLN A 46 -8.83 -21.09 -12.52
N GLY A 47 -8.44 -21.46 -11.30
CA GLY A 47 -8.45 -20.58 -10.14
C GLY A 47 -7.28 -19.61 -10.12
N LEU A 48 -7.58 -18.33 -9.88
CA LEU A 48 -6.60 -17.29 -9.62
C LEU A 48 -6.93 -16.63 -8.29
N PHE A 49 -6.07 -16.81 -7.28
CA PHE A 49 -6.21 -16.14 -6.00
C PHE A 49 -5.46 -14.80 -6.02
N VAL A 50 -6.15 -13.72 -5.65
CA VAL A 50 -5.61 -12.36 -5.62
C VAL A 50 -5.82 -11.77 -4.23
N TYR A 51 -4.74 -11.39 -3.56
CA TYR A 51 -4.73 -10.82 -2.22
C TYR A 51 -4.03 -9.46 -2.21
N PRO A 52 -4.73 -8.35 -1.94
CA PRO A 52 -4.13 -7.03 -1.81
C PRO A 52 -3.22 -6.94 -0.59
N LEU A 53 -2.11 -6.24 -0.75
CA LEU A 53 -1.14 -5.95 0.30
C LEU A 53 -0.97 -4.44 0.42
N ASP A 54 -0.73 -3.98 1.65
CA ASP A 54 -0.21 -2.64 1.88
C ASP A 54 1.31 -2.60 1.67
N GLU A 55 1.86 -1.40 1.46
CA GLU A 55 3.30 -1.17 1.22
C GLU A 55 4.21 -1.76 2.32
N ASN A 56 3.71 -1.84 3.56
CA ASN A 56 4.43 -2.33 4.72
C ASN A 56 4.02 -3.78 5.11
N THR A 57 3.32 -4.51 4.24
CA THR A 57 2.81 -5.85 4.50
C THR A 57 3.54 -6.89 3.66
N THR A 58 3.92 -8.01 4.26
CA THR A 58 4.61 -9.12 3.59
C THR A 58 3.86 -10.43 3.82
N VAL A 59 3.70 -11.22 2.76
CA VAL A 59 3.20 -12.61 2.86
C VAL A 59 4.35 -13.50 3.37
N ILE A 60 4.11 -14.17 4.49
CA ILE A 60 5.08 -15.06 5.15
C ILE A 60 4.71 -16.53 5.03
N GLY A 61 3.46 -16.84 4.66
CA GLY A 61 2.98 -18.20 4.45
C GLY A 61 1.79 -18.23 3.52
N PHE A 62 1.72 -19.27 2.69
CA PHE A 62 0.57 -19.52 1.82
C PHE A 62 0.43 -21.02 1.52
N GLU A 63 -0.78 -21.52 1.74
CA GLU A 63 -1.19 -22.87 1.35
C GLU A 63 -2.61 -22.83 0.79
N ALA A 64 -2.92 -23.65 -0.22
CA ALA A 64 -4.28 -23.81 -0.72
C ALA A 64 -4.61 -25.30 -0.86
N LEU A 65 -5.70 -25.70 -0.21
CA LEU A 65 -6.28 -27.04 -0.28
C LEU A 65 -7.44 -27.03 -1.28
N ILE A 66 -7.33 -27.86 -2.33
CA ILE A 66 -8.33 -28.01 -3.40
C ILE A 66 -8.60 -29.51 -3.49
N ALA A 67 -9.74 -29.95 -2.96
CA ALA A 67 -10.02 -31.37 -2.76
C ALA A 67 -8.85 -32.08 -2.01
N ASP A 68 -8.12 -32.98 -2.67
CA ASP A 68 -6.95 -33.70 -2.14
C ASP A 68 -5.60 -33.05 -2.48
N ARG A 69 -5.61 -31.99 -3.29
CA ARG A 69 -4.40 -31.28 -3.73
C ARG A 69 -4.05 -30.14 -2.77
N ILE A 70 -2.79 -30.11 -2.33
CA ILE A 70 -2.23 -29.00 -1.56
C ILE A 70 -1.24 -28.23 -2.45
N ILE A 71 -1.43 -26.91 -2.54
CA ILE A 71 -0.53 -25.98 -3.22
C ILE A 71 0.16 -25.15 -2.14
N THR A 72 1.49 -25.15 -2.11
CA THR A 72 2.29 -24.35 -1.18
C THR A 72 3.19 -23.38 -1.92
N VAL A 73 3.50 -22.24 -1.31
CA VAL A 73 4.48 -21.28 -1.84
C VAL A 73 5.80 -21.41 -1.10
N GLN A 74 6.87 -21.65 -1.84
CA GLN A 74 8.23 -21.68 -1.28
C GLN A 74 8.93 -20.35 -1.49
N ILE A 75 9.31 -19.70 -0.39
CA ILE A 75 10.11 -18.47 -0.41
C ILE A 75 11.57 -18.84 -0.72
N LYS A 76 12.13 -18.27 -1.78
CA LYS A 76 13.51 -18.48 -2.22
C LYS A 76 14.19 -17.15 -2.51
N ASP A 77 15.52 -17.16 -2.45
CA ASP A 77 16.35 -16.03 -2.86
C ASP A 77 16.11 -15.72 -4.35
N LYS A 78 15.93 -14.44 -4.67
CA LYS A 78 15.62 -13.97 -6.03
C LYS A 78 16.69 -14.41 -7.04
N ALA A 79 17.97 -14.31 -6.72
CA ALA A 79 19.06 -14.68 -7.62
C ALA A 79 19.08 -16.20 -7.92
N LYS A 80 18.62 -17.03 -6.97
CA LYS A 80 18.50 -18.48 -7.17
C LYS A 80 17.33 -18.87 -8.07
N LEU A 81 16.26 -18.08 -8.07
CA LEU A 81 15.12 -18.27 -8.97
C LEU A 81 15.49 -17.92 -10.41
N GLU A 82 16.21 -16.82 -10.62
CA GLU A 82 16.67 -16.38 -11.94
C GLU A 82 17.63 -17.40 -12.60
N GLY A 83 18.52 -18.02 -11.82
CA GLY A 83 19.45 -19.04 -12.32
C GLY A 83 18.78 -20.35 -12.76
N ALA A 84 17.71 -20.78 -12.08
CA ALA A 84 16.99 -22.02 -12.41
C ALA A 84 16.15 -21.92 -13.70
N GLN A 85 15.84 -20.69 -14.13
CA GLN A 85 15.01 -20.40 -15.29
C GLN A 85 15.77 -20.50 -16.63
N LEU A 86 17.11 -20.48 -16.59
CA LEU A 86 17.96 -20.61 -17.78
C LEU A 86 18.19 -22.07 -18.22
N ASP A 87 18.15 -23.04 -17.29
CA ASP A 87 18.43 -24.46 -17.57
C ASP A 87 17.20 -25.30 -17.99
N THR A 88 15.98 -24.76 -17.87
CA THR A 88 14.72 -25.53 -18.00
C THR A 88 13.93 -25.26 -19.28
N SER A 89 14.61 -25.10 -20.42
CA SER A 89 13.98 -24.83 -21.72
C SER A 89 13.17 -26.00 -22.34
N ARG A 90 12.82 -27.06 -21.59
CA ARG A 90 12.03 -28.19 -22.13
C ARG A 90 10.81 -28.68 -21.33
N ILE A 91 10.51 -28.18 -20.13
CA ILE A 91 9.25 -28.49 -19.44
C ILE A 91 8.74 -27.23 -18.74
N ARG A 92 7.59 -26.72 -19.19
CA ARG A 92 6.98 -25.48 -18.69
C ARG A 92 6.56 -25.64 -17.22
N SER A 93 7.29 -24.99 -16.31
CA SER A 93 6.83 -24.62 -14.97
C SER A 93 6.87 -23.09 -14.84
N SER A 94 5.82 -22.52 -14.25
CA SER A 94 5.59 -21.09 -14.12
C SER A 94 6.27 -20.53 -12.88
N THR A 95 7.20 -19.59 -13.06
CA THR A 95 7.67 -18.72 -11.99
C THR A 95 7.16 -17.30 -12.19
N VAL A 96 6.65 -16.76 -11.09
CA VAL A 96 6.30 -15.36 -10.82
C VAL A 96 7.61 -14.58 -10.60
N THR A 97 7.60 -13.29 -10.93
CA THR A 97 8.66 -12.26 -10.85
C THR A 97 9.51 -12.04 -12.12
N GLY A 98 9.51 -10.79 -12.57
CA GLY A 98 9.78 -10.34 -13.94
C GLY A 98 11.24 -10.25 -14.40
N ASN A 99 11.39 -9.82 -15.67
CA ASN A 99 12.67 -9.54 -16.32
C ASN A 99 12.69 -8.11 -16.88
N ILE A 100 13.84 -7.43 -16.68
CA ILE A 100 14.39 -6.36 -17.52
C ILE A 100 15.81 -6.85 -17.90
N LEU A 101 16.22 -6.84 -19.17
CA LEU A 101 17.14 -5.82 -19.70
C LEU A 101 17.32 -5.83 -21.24
N GLN A 102 17.24 -4.60 -21.77
CA GLN A 102 18.13 -3.90 -22.72
C GLN A 102 17.82 -3.73 -24.22
N GLU A 103 17.62 -2.43 -24.54
CA GLU A 103 17.94 -1.62 -25.74
C GLU A 103 17.55 -2.07 -27.15
N GLY A 104 16.70 -1.22 -27.75
CA GLY A 104 16.70 -0.98 -29.19
C GLY A 104 15.51 -1.58 -29.93
N VAL A 105 14.70 -0.69 -30.51
CA VAL A 105 13.75 -0.92 -31.61
C VAL A 105 12.28 -1.24 -31.23
N SER A 106 11.42 -0.66 -32.06
CA SER A 106 10.01 -0.31 -32.02
C SER A 106 8.93 -1.41 -31.89
N ILE A 107 7.82 -1.00 -31.24
CA ILE A 107 6.40 -1.18 -31.60
C ILE A 107 5.91 -2.62 -31.85
N THR A 108 5.31 -3.22 -30.81
CA THR A 108 4.00 -3.94 -30.77
C THR A 108 3.93 -4.73 -29.45
N PRO A 109 2.78 -4.79 -28.74
CA PRO A 109 2.67 -5.69 -27.60
C PRO A 109 2.57 -7.12 -28.13
N HIS A 110 3.68 -7.85 -28.09
CA HIS A 110 3.73 -9.25 -28.47
C HIS A 110 2.74 -10.07 -27.64
N SER A 111 1.94 -10.85 -28.35
CA SER A 111 0.85 -11.70 -27.88
C SER A 111 1.22 -12.50 -26.62
N CYS A 112 0.51 -12.26 -25.53
CA CYS A 112 0.56 -13.10 -24.35
C CYS A 112 0.05 -14.51 -24.69
N THR A 113 0.92 -15.52 -24.60
CA THR A 113 0.50 -16.92 -24.54
C THR A 113 -0.48 -17.15 -23.38
N PRO A 114 -1.55 -17.96 -23.55
CA PRO A 114 -2.49 -18.25 -22.48
C PRO A 114 -1.77 -18.99 -21.35
N GLY A 115 -1.65 -18.36 -20.17
CA GLY A 115 -0.90 -18.96 -19.05
C GLY A 115 -0.20 -18.00 -18.09
N LYS A 116 0.25 -16.82 -18.53
CA LYS A 116 1.05 -15.91 -17.70
C LYS A 116 0.25 -14.72 -17.18
N VAL A 117 0.33 -14.46 -15.88
CA VAL A 117 -0.08 -13.19 -15.26
C VAL A 117 1.18 -12.38 -15.07
N ALA A 118 1.40 -11.36 -15.90
CA ALA A 118 2.51 -10.43 -15.73
C ALA A 118 2.03 -9.28 -14.82
N LEU A 119 2.71 -9.08 -13.69
CA LEU A 119 2.52 -7.92 -12.83
C LEU A 119 3.54 -6.85 -13.21
N ASP A 120 3.15 -5.58 -13.11
CA ASP A 120 4.09 -4.46 -13.07
C ASP A 120 4.88 -4.52 -11.74
N GLU A 121 6.14 -4.10 -11.71
CA GLU A 121 7.06 -4.24 -10.56
C GLU A 121 6.49 -3.66 -9.26
N ASP A 122 5.71 -2.59 -9.36
CA ASP A 122 5.06 -1.99 -8.20
C ASP A 122 3.79 -2.75 -7.78
N LEU A 123 3.05 -3.36 -8.72
CA LEU A 123 1.96 -4.28 -8.37
C LEU A 123 2.49 -5.52 -7.64
N GLU A 124 3.71 -5.98 -7.92
CA GLU A 124 4.34 -7.10 -7.19
C GLU A 124 4.51 -6.81 -5.68
N ARG A 125 4.47 -5.54 -5.26
CA ARG A 125 4.60 -5.14 -3.84
C ARG A 125 3.26 -5.02 -3.13
N ILE A 126 2.19 -4.71 -3.88
CA ILE A 126 0.86 -4.42 -3.32
C ILE A 126 -0.20 -5.47 -3.70
N LEU A 127 0.18 -6.49 -4.47
CA LEU A 127 -0.67 -7.62 -4.82
C LEU A 127 0.12 -8.93 -4.69
N PHE A 128 -0.47 -9.87 -3.98
CA PHE A 128 -0.07 -11.26 -3.99
C PHE A 128 -1.02 -12.07 -4.87
N VAL A 129 -0.48 -12.73 -5.89
CA VAL A 129 -1.27 -13.45 -6.89
C VAL A 129 -0.76 -14.88 -7.05
N VAL A 130 -1.66 -15.86 -6.90
CA VAL A 130 -1.34 -17.28 -7.04
C VAL A 130 -2.29 -17.95 -8.02
N ASN A 131 -1.73 -18.66 -9.00
CA ASN A 131 -2.52 -19.54 -9.86
C ASN A 131 -2.73 -20.88 -9.15
N LEU A 132 -3.98 -21.21 -8.86
CA LEU A 132 -4.37 -22.42 -8.14
C LEU A 132 -4.58 -23.63 -9.07
N GLY A 133 -4.41 -23.45 -10.38
CA GLY A 133 -4.67 -24.47 -11.38
C GLY A 133 -6.16 -24.74 -11.59
N THR A 134 -6.49 -25.89 -12.13
CA THR A 134 -7.88 -26.28 -12.38
C THR A 134 -8.58 -26.67 -11.08
N ILE A 135 -9.78 -26.10 -10.86
CA ILE A 135 -10.70 -26.43 -9.77
C ILE A 135 -11.89 -27.16 -10.38
N SER A 136 -12.28 -28.32 -9.85
CA SER A 136 -13.39 -29.10 -10.39
C SER A 136 -14.74 -28.52 -9.96
N PRO A 137 -15.83 -28.79 -10.70
CA PRO A 137 -17.18 -28.39 -10.31
C PRO A 137 -17.53 -28.84 -8.89
N MET A 138 -18.25 -28.00 -8.13
CA MET A 138 -18.78 -28.33 -6.80
C MET A 138 -17.72 -28.63 -5.72
N GLU A 139 -16.44 -28.34 -5.98
CA GLU A 139 -15.37 -28.45 -4.99
C GLU A 139 -15.26 -27.20 -4.12
N ASN A 140 -14.87 -27.41 -2.85
CA ASN A 140 -14.46 -26.32 -1.98
C ASN A 140 -12.95 -26.09 -2.09
N VAL A 141 -12.56 -24.82 -2.02
CA VAL A 141 -11.16 -24.40 -1.99
C VAL A 141 -10.91 -23.67 -0.68
N THR A 142 -9.98 -24.16 0.13
CA THR A 142 -9.57 -23.48 1.36
C THR A 142 -8.17 -22.90 1.18
N VAL A 143 -8.05 -21.59 1.33
CA VAL A 143 -6.79 -20.85 1.24
C VAL A 143 -6.35 -20.42 2.63
N PHE A 144 -5.16 -20.83 3.02
CA PHE A 144 -4.46 -20.34 4.20
C PHE A 144 -3.43 -19.29 3.75
N ILE A 145 -3.54 -18.08 4.28
CA ILE A 145 -2.58 -17.01 4.03
C ILE A 145 -2.13 -16.40 5.35
N SER A 146 -0.81 -16.26 5.51
CA SER A 146 -0.20 -15.61 6.67
C SER A 146 0.57 -14.38 6.21
N THR A 147 0.33 -13.25 6.86
CA THR A 147 0.98 -11.96 6.60
C THR A 147 1.58 -11.37 7.85
N SER A 148 2.65 -10.59 7.68
CA SER A 148 3.24 -9.74 8.72
C SER A 148 3.28 -8.30 8.25
N SER A 149 2.91 -7.35 9.11
CA SER A 149 2.88 -5.93 8.77
C SER A 149 3.22 -5.01 9.95
N GLU A 150 3.68 -3.81 9.63
CA GLU A 150 3.80 -2.70 10.58
C GLU A 150 2.43 -2.01 10.76
N LEU A 151 2.03 -1.76 12.00
CA LEU A 151 0.77 -1.10 12.32
C LEU A 151 0.91 0.44 12.33
N PRO A 152 -0.02 1.17 11.71
CA PRO A 152 -0.04 2.63 11.78
C PRO A 152 -0.46 3.11 13.18
N THR A 153 0.11 4.24 13.59
CA THR A 153 -0.26 4.95 14.81
C THR A 153 -1.08 6.20 14.45
N LEU A 154 -2.21 6.38 15.12
CA LEU A 154 -3.08 7.55 14.95
C LEU A 154 -2.49 8.78 15.67
N PRO A 155 -2.95 10.01 15.37
CA PRO A 155 -2.50 11.22 16.08
C PRO A 155 -2.68 11.17 17.60
N SER A 156 -3.67 10.41 18.10
CA SER A 156 -3.88 10.14 19.53
C SER A 156 -2.85 9.19 20.15
N GLY A 157 -1.96 8.61 19.34
CA GLY A 157 -1.05 7.51 19.70
C GLY A 157 -1.70 6.14 19.80
N ALA A 158 -2.99 6.02 19.48
CA ALA A 158 -3.66 4.73 19.35
C ALA A 158 -3.10 3.93 18.16
N VAL A 159 -2.95 2.62 18.33
CA VAL A 159 -2.50 1.70 17.28
C VAL A 159 -3.73 1.13 16.58
N ARG A 160 -3.78 1.26 15.25
CA ARG A 160 -4.94 0.85 14.45
C ARG A 160 -4.69 -0.48 13.75
N VAL A 161 -5.51 -1.47 14.07
CA VAL A 161 -5.56 -2.77 13.38
C VAL A 161 -6.78 -2.79 12.47
N LEU A 162 -6.57 -3.00 11.18
CA LEU A 162 -7.65 -3.13 10.19
C LEU A 162 -7.52 -4.48 9.49
N LEU A 163 -8.58 -5.29 9.49
CA LEU A 163 -8.57 -6.53 8.73
C LEU A 163 -8.65 -6.26 7.22
N PRO A 164 -7.86 -6.98 6.39
CA PRO A 164 -7.95 -6.87 4.94
C PRO A 164 -9.34 -7.20 4.44
N ALA A 165 -9.85 -6.41 3.49
CA ALA A 165 -11.21 -6.55 2.99
C ALA A 165 -11.50 -7.92 2.34
N VAL A 166 -10.48 -8.64 1.87
CA VAL A 166 -10.59 -10.03 1.37
C VAL A 166 -10.99 -11.01 2.48
N CYS A 167 -10.60 -10.73 3.73
CA CYS A 167 -10.98 -11.54 4.89
C CYS A 167 -12.38 -11.20 5.42
N THR A 168 -12.84 -9.96 5.19
CA THR A 168 -14.16 -9.47 5.61
C THR A 168 -14.90 -8.77 4.47
N PRO A 169 -15.21 -9.46 3.35
CA PRO A 169 -15.90 -8.85 2.23
C PRO A 169 -17.32 -8.46 2.62
N THR A 170 -17.80 -7.32 2.12
CA THR A 170 -19.15 -6.83 2.41
C THR A 170 -20.21 -7.67 1.72
N VAL A 171 -21.41 -7.79 2.28
CA VAL A 171 -22.53 -8.48 1.64
C VAL A 171 -23.55 -7.43 1.19
N PRO A 172 -23.87 -7.34 -0.12
CA PRO A 172 -24.87 -6.40 -0.61
C PRO A 172 -26.23 -6.68 0.03
N GLN A 173 -26.80 -5.69 0.72
CA GLN A 173 -28.16 -5.81 1.25
C GLN A 173 -29.17 -5.65 0.11
N PHE A 174 -29.88 -6.73 -0.25
CA PHE A 174 -31.07 -6.61 -1.09
C PHE A 174 -32.17 -5.94 -0.27
N CYS A 175 -32.42 -4.64 -0.50
CA CYS A 175 -33.60 -3.99 0.06
C CYS A 175 -34.87 -4.68 -0.43
N SER A 176 -35.48 -5.52 0.41
CA SER A 176 -36.89 -5.88 0.31
C SER A 176 -37.72 -4.67 0.76
N LYS A 177 -37.86 -3.66 -0.10
CA LYS A 177 -38.90 -2.65 0.12
C LYS A 177 -40.25 -3.34 -0.01
N SER A 178 -40.84 -3.72 1.11
CA SER A 178 -42.26 -3.96 1.23
C SER A 178 -42.97 -2.71 0.70
N THR A 179 -43.61 -2.87 -0.46
CA THR A 179 -44.33 -1.80 -1.12
C THR A 179 -45.69 -1.65 -0.44
N SER A 180 -45.83 -0.69 0.46
CA SER A 180 -47.14 -0.14 0.81
C SER A 180 -47.45 0.99 -0.18
N PRO A 181 -48.63 1.03 -0.82
CA PRO A 181 -48.90 1.96 -1.89
C PRO A 181 -49.30 3.32 -1.31
N SER A 182 -48.51 4.35 -1.57
CA SER A 182 -49.02 5.72 -1.57
C SER A 182 -48.42 6.49 -2.75
N ASN A 183 -49.34 7.04 -3.53
CA ASN A 183 -49.12 7.81 -4.74
C ASN A 183 -48.29 9.08 -4.45
N GLN A 184 -47.29 9.35 -5.28
CA GLN A 184 -47.27 10.53 -6.14
C GLN A 184 -46.14 10.46 -7.17
N GLN A 185 -46.53 10.68 -8.42
CA GLN A 185 -45.68 10.72 -9.61
C GLN A 185 -44.82 11.99 -9.63
N SER A 186 -43.54 11.84 -9.97
CA SER A 186 -42.87 12.78 -10.87
C SER A 186 -41.86 12.01 -11.73
N GLN A 187 -42.12 12.01 -13.04
CA GLN A 187 -41.33 11.31 -14.04
C GLN A 187 -40.05 12.10 -14.37
N GLY A 188 -38.88 11.52 -14.07
CA GLY A 188 -37.59 11.88 -14.67
C GLY A 188 -37.01 10.62 -15.31
N LYS A 189 -36.86 10.63 -16.63
CA LYS A 189 -36.69 9.45 -17.48
C LYS A 189 -35.22 9.26 -17.84
N ASP A 190 -34.40 8.75 -16.91
CA ASP A 190 -33.02 8.38 -17.21
C ASP A 190 -32.91 6.88 -17.51
N ARG A 191 -32.77 6.60 -18.81
CA ARG A 191 -32.57 5.27 -19.38
C ARG A 191 -31.06 5.07 -19.56
N PRO A 192 -30.39 4.13 -18.88
CA PRO A 192 -28.99 3.83 -19.18
C PRO A 192 -28.95 3.08 -20.52
N CYS A 193 -28.44 3.73 -21.56
CA CYS A 193 -28.19 3.12 -22.85
C CYS A 193 -26.99 2.17 -22.72
N PHE A 194 -27.26 0.87 -22.56
CA PHE A 194 -26.27 -0.17 -22.81
C PHE A 194 -26.00 -0.23 -24.32
N GLY A 195 -24.98 0.52 -24.75
CA GLY A 195 -24.39 0.38 -26.07
C GLY A 195 -23.56 -0.90 -26.14
N THR A 196 -24.05 -1.86 -26.94
CA THR A 196 -23.38 -3.12 -27.26
C THR A 196 -22.08 -2.83 -28.00
N ARG A 197 -20.94 -2.94 -27.31
CA ARG A 197 -19.62 -2.97 -27.94
C ARG A 197 -18.97 -4.30 -27.55
N THR A 198 -19.04 -5.27 -28.46
CA THR A 198 -18.32 -6.54 -28.39
C THR A 198 -16.83 -6.26 -28.30
N LEU A 199 -16.26 -6.47 -27.11
CA LEU A 199 -14.84 -6.37 -26.84
C LEU A 199 -14.35 -7.76 -26.43
N ASP A 200 -13.33 -8.28 -27.11
CA ASP A 200 -12.86 -9.66 -27.00
C ASP A 200 -12.54 -10.12 -25.56
N PRO A 201 -12.75 -11.42 -25.23
CA PRO A 201 -12.82 -11.90 -23.84
C PRO A 201 -11.48 -11.94 -23.08
N TRP A 202 -10.34 -11.69 -23.73
CA TRP A 202 -9.01 -11.82 -23.10
C TRP A 202 -8.46 -10.50 -22.53
N ASN A 203 -9.13 -9.36 -22.76
CA ASN A 203 -8.48 -8.05 -22.60
C ASN A 203 -8.66 -7.33 -21.26
N ARG A 204 -9.31 -7.90 -20.22
CA ARG A 204 -9.72 -7.05 -19.05
C ARG A 204 -9.69 -7.66 -17.65
N LEU A 205 -8.79 -8.58 -17.30
CA LEU A 205 -8.39 -8.67 -15.89
C LEU A 205 -7.24 -7.69 -15.62
N CYS A 206 -7.55 -6.39 -15.59
CA CYS A 206 -6.59 -5.39 -15.17
C CYS A 206 -6.44 -5.48 -13.65
N LEU A 207 -5.41 -6.16 -13.15
CA LEU A 207 -5.22 -6.38 -11.71
C LEU A 207 -5.13 -5.06 -10.92
N ALA A 208 -4.66 -3.98 -11.55
CA ALA A 208 -4.70 -2.65 -10.97
C ALA A 208 -6.14 -2.18 -10.67
N THR A 209 -7.14 -2.52 -11.49
CA THR A 209 -8.56 -2.15 -11.25
C THR A 209 -9.19 -2.94 -10.11
N LEU A 210 -8.61 -4.09 -9.73
CA LEU A 210 -9.08 -4.85 -8.56
C LEU A 210 -8.80 -4.12 -7.25
N LEU A 211 -7.76 -3.28 -7.21
CA LEU A 211 -7.42 -2.45 -6.05
C LEU A 211 -8.43 -1.31 -5.83
N ASP A 212 -9.13 -0.89 -6.87
CA ASP A 212 -10.15 0.16 -6.82
C ASP A 212 -11.57 -0.40 -6.59
N THR A 213 -11.73 -1.73 -6.58
CA THR A 213 -13.04 -2.38 -6.35
C THR A 213 -13.19 -2.80 -4.89
N GLU A 214 -14.27 -2.37 -4.24
CA GLU A 214 -14.60 -2.85 -2.89
C GLU A 214 -14.81 -4.38 -2.88
N ALA A 215 -14.32 -5.02 -1.81
CA ALA A 215 -14.50 -6.45 -1.63
C ALA A 215 -15.95 -6.75 -1.22
N SER A 216 -16.66 -7.55 -2.03
CA SER A 216 -18.06 -7.91 -1.80
C SER A 216 -18.32 -9.40 -2.00
N ASN A 217 -19.02 -10.06 -1.10
CA ASN A 217 -19.46 -11.44 -1.22
C ASN A 217 -20.97 -11.49 -1.55
N PRO A 218 -21.43 -12.35 -2.47
CA PRO A 218 -22.83 -12.36 -2.88
C PRO A 218 -23.80 -12.88 -1.80
N MET A 219 -23.30 -13.53 -0.74
CA MET A 219 -24.11 -14.13 0.33
C MET A 219 -23.41 -14.05 1.68
N GLU A 220 -24.15 -14.22 2.77
CA GLU A 220 -23.55 -14.35 4.11
C GLU A 220 -22.61 -15.57 4.18
N TYR A 221 -21.59 -15.43 5.01
CA TYR A 221 -20.57 -16.46 5.25
C TYR A 221 -20.31 -16.61 6.74
N ASN A 222 -19.71 -17.73 7.15
CA ASN A 222 -19.28 -17.92 8.52
C ASN A 222 -18.02 -17.09 8.78
N PHE A 223 -18.04 -16.24 9.81
CA PHE A 223 -16.89 -15.40 10.15
C PHE A 223 -16.49 -15.62 11.60
N ASN A 224 -15.21 -15.96 11.81
CA ASN A 224 -14.60 -16.04 13.13
C ASN A 224 -13.37 -15.14 13.18
N PHE A 225 -13.22 -14.43 14.28
CA PHE A 225 -12.11 -13.51 14.51
C PHE A 225 -11.56 -13.64 15.92
N GLN A 226 -10.24 -13.75 16.01
CA GLN A 226 -9.51 -13.69 17.25
C GLN A 226 -8.24 -12.85 17.08
N LEU A 227 -8.01 -11.95 18.02
CA LEU A 227 -6.81 -11.11 18.08
C LEU A 227 -6.16 -11.22 19.46
N GLU A 228 -4.95 -11.74 19.55
CA GLU A 228 -4.12 -11.63 20.75
C GLU A 228 -3.28 -10.35 20.68
N ILE A 229 -3.37 -9.51 21.70
CA ILE A 229 -2.62 -8.26 21.79
C ILE A 229 -1.56 -8.40 22.86
N ARG A 230 -0.29 -8.15 22.52
CA ARG A 230 0.80 -7.87 23.45
C ARG A 230 1.23 -6.42 23.28
N GLY A 231 0.68 -5.56 24.14
CA GLY A 231 0.89 -4.12 24.08
C GLY A 231 2.36 -3.71 24.27
N PRO A 232 2.77 -2.56 23.71
CA PRO A 232 4.13 -2.03 23.90
C PRO A 232 4.38 -1.59 25.36
N CYS A 233 3.31 -1.16 26.03
CA CYS A 233 3.26 -0.80 27.45
C CYS A 233 1.92 -1.31 28.04
N LEU A 234 1.51 -0.81 29.21
CA LEU A 234 0.18 -1.09 29.72
C LEU A 234 -0.87 -0.51 28.75
N LEU A 235 -2.00 -1.20 28.60
CA LEU A 235 -3.08 -0.71 27.74
C LEU A 235 -4.03 0.15 28.58
N ALA A 236 -4.34 1.36 28.11
CA ALA A 236 -5.43 2.18 28.64
C ALA A 236 -6.79 1.61 28.25
N GLY A 237 -6.88 0.99 27.08
CA GLY A 237 -8.10 0.35 26.60
C GLY A 237 -7.93 -0.28 25.23
N VAL A 238 -8.93 -1.07 24.84
CA VAL A 238 -9.09 -1.58 23.48
C VAL A 238 -10.53 -1.35 23.09
N GLU A 239 -10.75 -0.77 21.92
CA GLU A 239 -12.08 -0.51 21.40
C GLU A 239 -12.16 -0.88 19.93
N SER A 240 -13.37 -0.86 19.39
CA SER A 240 -13.62 -1.11 17.98
C SER A 240 -14.68 -0.11 17.51
N PRO A 241 -14.36 0.79 16.56
CA PRO A 241 -15.34 1.73 16.02
C PRO A 241 -16.36 1.05 15.10
N THR A 242 -16.14 -0.22 14.76
CA THR A 242 -16.92 -0.93 13.73
C THR A 242 -17.86 -1.99 14.29
N HIS A 243 -17.45 -2.67 15.36
CA HIS A 243 -18.12 -3.84 15.93
C HIS A 243 -18.01 -3.87 17.45
N GLU A 244 -19.01 -4.42 18.14
CA GLU A 244 -18.90 -4.72 19.56
C GLU A 244 -17.89 -5.86 19.79
N ILE A 245 -17.02 -5.70 20.78
CA ILE A 245 -15.93 -6.63 21.09
C ILE A 245 -16.01 -7.15 22.51
N ARG A 246 -15.46 -8.34 22.73
CA ARG A 246 -15.15 -8.90 24.05
C ARG A 246 -13.65 -8.90 24.24
N ALA A 247 -13.22 -8.50 25.43
CA ALA A 247 -11.82 -8.47 25.82
C ALA A 247 -11.62 -9.41 27.00
N ASP A 248 -10.96 -10.53 26.76
CA ASP A 248 -10.65 -11.54 27.76
C ASP A 248 -9.16 -11.47 28.12
N ALA A 249 -8.84 -11.71 29.40
CA ALA A 249 -7.45 -11.89 29.80
C ALA A 249 -6.92 -13.19 29.19
N ALA A 250 -5.72 -13.17 28.59
CA ALA A 250 -5.10 -14.42 28.16
C ALA A 250 -4.92 -15.34 29.38
N PRO A 251 -5.14 -16.67 29.28
CA PRO A 251 -5.05 -17.59 30.43
C PRO A 251 -3.70 -17.55 31.16
N SER A 252 -2.64 -17.12 30.47
CA SER A 252 -1.27 -16.97 30.97
C SER A 252 -0.90 -15.53 31.36
N ALA A 253 -1.82 -14.57 31.22
CA ALA A 253 -1.55 -13.15 31.46
C ALA A 253 -1.35 -12.87 32.96
N ARG A 254 -0.17 -12.33 33.30
CA ARG A 254 0.12 -11.78 34.64
C ARG A 254 -0.06 -10.27 34.72
N SER A 255 -0.48 -9.63 33.61
CA SER A 255 -0.57 -8.18 33.44
C SER A 255 -1.55 -7.83 32.32
N ALA A 256 -2.17 -6.65 32.39
CA ALA A 256 -3.04 -6.09 31.34
C ALA A 256 -2.31 -5.74 30.01
N LYS A 257 -1.06 -6.21 29.84
CA LYS A 257 -0.33 -6.14 28.58
C LYS A 257 -0.81 -7.17 27.56
N SER A 258 -1.42 -8.28 28.02
CA SER A 258 -1.88 -9.36 27.15
C SER A 258 -3.41 -9.53 27.23
N VAL A 259 -4.09 -9.33 26.11
CA VAL A 259 -5.56 -9.39 26.00
C VAL A 259 -5.94 -10.14 24.73
N ILE A 260 -6.98 -10.97 24.81
CA ILE A 260 -7.57 -11.65 23.67
C ILE A 260 -8.87 -10.92 23.31
N ILE A 261 -8.98 -10.48 22.06
CA ILE A 261 -10.14 -9.79 21.52
C ILE A 261 -10.90 -10.72 20.59
N THR A 262 -12.21 -10.80 20.79
CA THR A 262 -13.17 -11.48 19.90
C THR A 262 -14.37 -10.57 19.65
N LEU A 263 -15.19 -10.89 18.64
CA LEU A 263 -16.44 -10.15 18.42
C LEU A 263 -17.49 -10.55 19.47
N ALA A 264 -18.19 -9.56 20.01
CA ALA A 264 -19.25 -9.81 20.98
C ALA A 264 -20.52 -10.39 20.33
N ASN A 265 -20.77 -9.99 19.09
CA ASN A 265 -21.92 -10.38 18.26
C ASN A 265 -21.45 -10.94 16.92
N LYS A 266 -22.37 -11.57 16.17
CA LYS A 266 -22.10 -12.01 14.79
C LYS A 266 -21.72 -10.79 13.93
N HIS A 267 -20.76 -10.98 13.03
CA HIS A 267 -20.36 -9.96 12.06
C HIS A 267 -21.54 -9.55 11.16
N THR A 268 -21.65 -8.25 10.88
CA THR A 268 -22.79 -7.65 10.15
C THR A 268 -22.57 -7.53 8.64
N PHE A 269 -21.34 -7.80 8.18
CA PHE A 269 -20.96 -7.84 6.75
C PHE A 269 -21.13 -6.52 6.01
N ASP A 270 -21.19 -5.40 6.71
CA ASP A 270 -21.38 -4.05 6.15
C ASP A 270 -20.10 -3.21 6.16
N ARG A 271 -19.09 -3.61 6.94
CA ARG A 271 -17.79 -2.93 7.04
C ARG A 271 -16.71 -3.91 7.52
N PRO A 272 -15.42 -3.63 7.27
CA PRO A 272 -14.33 -4.43 7.82
C PRO A 272 -14.25 -4.32 9.35
N VAL A 273 -13.61 -5.32 9.99
CA VAL A 273 -13.28 -5.26 11.42
C VAL A 273 -12.08 -4.35 11.63
N GLU A 274 -12.29 -3.34 12.47
CA GLU A 274 -11.26 -2.39 12.92
C GLU A 274 -11.16 -2.39 14.43
N ILE A 275 -9.95 -2.55 14.96
CA ILE A 275 -9.64 -2.51 16.40
C ILE A 275 -8.65 -1.37 16.66
N LEU A 276 -8.94 -0.56 17.67
CA LEU A 276 -8.06 0.49 18.18
C LEU A 276 -7.49 0.06 19.52
N ILE A 277 -6.16 0.02 19.60
CA ILE A 277 -5.42 -0.33 20.80
C ILE A 277 -4.87 0.96 21.39
N HIS A 278 -5.26 1.29 22.61
CA HIS A 278 -4.86 2.53 23.28
C HIS A 278 -3.74 2.25 24.30
N PRO A 279 -2.48 2.63 24.02
CA PRO A 279 -1.41 2.56 25.01
C PRO A 279 -1.69 3.52 26.17
N SER A 280 -1.25 3.19 27.39
CA SER A 280 -1.39 4.10 28.54
C SER A 280 -0.52 5.36 28.43
N GLU A 281 0.59 5.25 27.70
CA GLU A 281 1.58 6.31 27.53
C GLU A 281 1.85 6.51 26.02
N PRO A 282 0.84 6.92 25.22
CA PRO A 282 0.89 6.89 23.75
C PRO A 282 2.07 7.68 23.15
N HIS A 283 2.50 8.74 23.83
CA HIS A 283 3.52 9.65 23.33
C HIS A 283 4.91 9.45 23.95
N MET A 284 5.07 8.45 24.82
CA MET A 284 6.37 8.08 25.35
C MET A 284 7.09 7.14 24.39
N PRO A 285 8.41 7.31 24.19
CA PRO A 285 9.20 6.36 23.42
C PRO A 285 9.12 4.96 24.04
N HIS A 286 8.76 3.97 23.23
CA HIS A 286 8.69 2.59 23.66
C HIS A 286 9.91 1.81 23.16
N VAL A 287 10.49 0.99 24.05
CA VAL A 287 11.57 0.06 23.72
C VAL A 287 11.06 -1.36 23.96
N LEU A 288 10.96 -2.13 22.89
CA LEU A 288 10.59 -3.53 22.92
C LEU A 288 11.82 -4.35 22.57
N MET A 289 12.10 -5.36 23.38
CA MET A 289 13.21 -6.27 23.13
C MET A 289 12.70 -7.70 23.11
N GLU A 290 12.87 -8.36 21.98
CA GLU A 290 12.66 -9.80 21.85
C GLU A 290 14.02 -10.48 21.93
N LYS A 291 14.12 -11.49 22.80
CA LYS A 291 15.36 -12.25 22.96
C LYS A 291 15.43 -13.30 21.86
N GLY A 292 16.62 -13.48 21.28
CA GLY A 292 16.87 -14.63 20.43
C GLY A 292 16.75 -15.95 21.20
N ASP A 293 16.61 -17.04 20.45
CA ASP A 293 16.55 -18.40 21.00
C ASP A 293 17.90 -18.92 21.55
N MET A 294 19.00 -18.18 21.32
CA MET A 294 20.35 -18.49 21.78
C MET A 294 20.94 -17.33 22.60
N THR A 295 21.73 -17.69 23.62
CA THR A 295 22.63 -16.75 24.31
C THR A 295 23.84 -16.40 23.44
N LEU A 296 24.55 -15.31 23.78
CA LEU A 296 25.77 -14.91 23.07
C LEU A 296 26.82 -16.03 23.00
N GLY A 297 27.01 -16.78 24.08
CA GLY A 297 27.97 -17.88 24.13
C GLY A 297 27.55 -19.08 23.27
N GLU A 298 26.27 -19.43 23.27
CA GLU A 298 25.71 -20.48 22.41
C GLU A 298 25.80 -20.09 20.93
N PHE A 299 25.53 -18.82 20.61
CA PHE A 299 25.64 -18.31 19.26
C PHE A 299 27.09 -18.31 18.76
N ASP A 300 28.05 -17.95 19.61
CA ASP A 300 29.48 -18.05 19.29
C ASP A 300 29.90 -19.50 19.00
N GLN A 301 29.39 -20.46 19.78
CA GLN A 301 29.64 -21.88 19.54
C GLN A 301 28.97 -22.35 18.25
N HIS A 302 27.74 -21.92 17.99
CA HIS A 302 27.01 -22.18 16.75
C HIS A 302 27.81 -21.72 15.53
N LEU A 303 28.32 -20.47 15.55
CA LEU A 303 29.16 -19.93 14.47
C LEU A 303 30.45 -20.72 14.26
N LYS A 304 31.16 -21.09 15.35
CA LYS A 304 32.39 -21.90 15.28
C LYS A 304 32.16 -23.27 14.66
N GLY A 305 30.96 -23.83 14.75
CA GLY A 305 30.58 -25.10 14.13
C GLY A 305 30.32 -25.00 12.62
N ARG A 306 30.21 -23.80 12.03
CA ARG A 306 29.79 -23.64 10.63
C ARG A 306 30.94 -23.47 9.65
N THR A 307 30.84 -24.20 8.54
CA THR A 307 31.90 -24.32 7.52
C THR A 307 32.26 -23.01 6.82
N ASP A 308 31.29 -22.16 6.46
CA ASP A 308 31.52 -20.85 5.84
C ASP A 308 32.10 -19.83 6.83
N PHE A 309 31.74 -19.90 8.12
CA PHE A 309 32.37 -19.08 9.15
C PHE A 309 33.82 -19.51 9.39
N ILE A 310 34.08 -20.82 9.52
CA ILE A 310 35.43 -21.39 9.63
C ILE A 310 36.29 -20.99 8.42
N LYS A 311 35.79 -21.16 7.19
CA LYS A 311 36.52 -20.80 5.97
C LYS A 311 36.78 -19.30 5.89
N GLY A 312 35.79 -18.47 6.22
CA GLY A 312 35.91 -17.02 6.19
C GLY A 312 36.92 -16.47 7.21
N THR A 313 36.97 -17.07 8.39
CA THR A 313 37.87 -16.66 9.48
C THR A 313 39.27 -17.28 9.41
N LYS A 314 39.42 -18.41 8.70
CA LYS A 314 40.74 -19.01 8.42
C LYS A 314 41.59 -18.14 7.50
N LYS A 315 40.96 -17.38 6.60
CA LYS A 315 41.64 -16.45 5.67
C LYS A 315 42.01 -15.12 6.34
N ASP A 316 41.16 -14.64 7.24
CA ASP A 316 41.35 -13.43 8.03
C ASP A 316 40.53 -13.54 9.32
N SER A 317 41.22 -13.54 10.47
CA SER A 317 40.61 -13.74 11.79
C SER A 317 40.26 -12.42 12.52
N SER A 318 40.39 -11.29 11.82
CA SER A 318 40.05 -9.95 12.32
C SER A 318 38.59 -9.87 12.82
N ALA A 319 38.37 -8.96 13.78
CA ALA A 319 37.02 -8.68 14.28
C ALA A 319 36.09 -8.17 13.16
N GLU A 320 36.62 -7.30 12.30
CA GLU A 320 35.93 -6.73 11.14
C GLU A 320 35.43 -7.83 10.20
N ARG A 321 36.27 -8.81 9.88
CA ARG A 321 35.90 -9.94 9.02
C ARG A 321 34.80 -10.81 9.63
N LYS A 322 34.88 -11.09 10.94
CA LYS A 322 33.85 -11.83 11.66
C LYS A 322 32.52 -11.10 11.63
N THR A 323 32.53 -9.79 11.92
CA THR A 323 31.34 -8.92 11.84
C THR A 323 30.76 -8.90 10.44
N GLU A 324 31.58 -8.86 9.39
CA GLU A 324 31.12 -8.90 8.00
C GLU A 324 30.41 -10.22 7.66
N ILE A 325 30.95 -11.36 8.11
CA ILE A 325 30.35 -12.68 7.88
C ILE A 325 29.00 -12.79 8.62
N ILE A 326 28.95 -12.35 9.88
CA ILE A 326 27.70 -12.32 10.68
C ILE A 326 26.68 -11.41 9.99
N ARG A 327 27.07 -10.19 9.60
CA ARG A 327 26.21 -9.22 8.92
C ARG A 327 25.63 -9.79 7.61
N LYS A 328 26.45 -10.45 6.79
CA LYS A 328 26.01 -11.10 5.53
C LYS A 328 24.98 -12.22 5.76
N ARG A 329 24.95 -12.78 6.97
CA ARG A 329 24.09 -13.90 7.35
C ARG A 329 22.93 -13.54 8.25
N LEU A 330 22.81 -12.26 8.66
CA LEU A 330 21.80 -11.82 9.60
C LEU A 330 20.40 -12.33 9.22
N HIS A 331 20.04 -12.34 7.93
CA HIS A 331 18.77 -12.88 7.43
C HIS A 331 18.48 -14.36 7.75
N LYS A 332 19.50 -15.19 8.00
CA LYS A 332 19.37 -16.61 8.41
C LYS A 332 19.45 -16.79 9.91
N ASP A 333 20.29 -15.97 10.54
CA ASP A 333 20.65 -16.14 11.93
C ASP A 333 19.83 -15.18 12.82
N ILE A 334 18.88 -14.42 12.26
CA ILE A 334 18.02 -13.46 12.98
C ILE A 334 17.28 -14.06 14.18
N PRO A 335 16.76 -15.31 14.16
CA PRO A 335 16.08 -15.88 15.34
C PRO A 335 17.01 -16.06 16.54
N HIS A 336 18.31 -16.14 16.30
CA HIS A 336 19.34 -16.29 17.33
C HIS A 336 19.78 -14.97 17.95
N HIS A 337 19.39 -13.83 17.36
CA HIS A 337 19.78 -12.51 17.84
C HIS A 337 18.64 -11.85 18.61
N SER A 338 19.00 -11.13 19.68
CA SER A 338 18.06 -10.19 20.29
C SER A 338 17.73 -9.07 19.30
N VAL A 339 16.44 -8.78 19.14
CA VAL A 339 15.95 -7.70 18.30
C VAL A 339 15.34 -6.63 19.19
N ILE A 340 15.64 -5.37 18.89
CA ILE A 340 15.08 -4.21 19.59
C ILE A 340 14.24 -3.42 18.60
N MET A 341 13.00 -3.14 18.99
CA MET A 341 12.12 -2.18 18.32
C MET A 341 12.07 -0.91 19.17
N LEU A 342 12.39 0.23 18.54
CA LEU A 342 12.23 1.56 19.11
C LEU A 342 11.05 2.22 18.42
N ASN A 343 10.05 2.64 19.18
CA ASN A 343 8.90 3.37 18.64
C ASN A 343 8.85 4.79 19.21
N PHE A 344 8.67 5.78 18.34
CA PHE A 344 8.56 7.19 18.71
C PHE A 344 7.26 7.76 18.12
N CYS A 345 6.32 8.13 18.99
CA CYS A 345 5.07 8.79 18.59
C CYS A 345 4.94 10.14 19.31
N PRO A 346 5.67 11.17 18.89
CA PRO A 346 5.63 12.46 19.57
C PRO A 346 4.22 13.06 19.53
N ASP A 347 3.80 13.70 20.62
CA ASP A 347 2.59 14.52 20.63
C ASP A 347 2.87 15.84 19.88
N LEU A 348 2.40 15.91 18.64
CA LEU A 348 2.57 17.11 17.82
C LEU A 348 1.50 18.17 18.07
N GLN A 349 0.43 17.85 18.80
CA GLN A 349 -0.68 18.77 19.07
C GLN A 349 -0.43 19.62 20.32
N SER A 350 0.20 19.06 21.35
CA SER A 350 0.56 19.80 22.57
C SER A 350 1.79 20.69 22.40
N VAL A 351 2.62 20.44 21.38
CA VAL A 351 3.71 21.33 21.02
C VAL A 351 3.11 22.59 20.42
N GLN A 352 3.23 23.72 21.12
CA GLN A 352 3.08 25.03 20.49
C GLN A 352 4.05 25.10 19.33
N THR A 353 3.56 24.86 18.13
CA THR A 353 4.32 25.04 16.92
C THR A 353 4.70 26.51 16.89
N ASN A 354 5.97 26.80 17.19
CA ASN A 354 6.59 27.97 16.61
C ASN A 354 6.66 27.71 15.11
N LEU A 355 5.52 27.77 14.40
CA LEU A 355 5.41 27.60 12.94
C LEU A 355 6.38 28.54 12.21
N ARG A 356 6.76 29.64 12.88
CA ARG A 356 7.81 30.59 12.48
C ARG A 356 9.25 30.01 12.44
N LYS A 357 9.48 28.77 12.87
CA LYS A 357 10.79 28.08 12.86
C LYS A 357 10.80 26.82 12.00
N THR A 358 9.69 26.46 11.35
CA THR A 358 9.66 25.29 10.48
C THR A 358 10.31 25.66 9.15
N HIS A 359 11.58 25.28 9.01
CA HIS A 359 12.33 25.39 7.77
C HIS A 359 11.93 24.24 6.83
N GLY A 360 11.78 24.52 5.54
CA GLY A 360 11.37 23.52 4.55
C GLY A 360 11.62 23.98 3.13
N GLU A 361 11.79 23.03 2.22
CA GLU A 361 11.83 23.28 0.78
C GLU A 361 10.53 22.79 0.14
N PHE A 362 9.70 23.71 -0.35
CA PHE A 362 8.39 23.45 -0.92
C PHE A 362 8.45 23.45 -2.45
N ILE A 363 8.31 22.28 -3.07
CA ILE A 363 8.35 22.14 -4.52
C ILE A 363 6.95 21.79 -5.02
N PHE A 364 6.35 22.68 -5.80
CA PHE A 364 5.04 22.46 -6.42
C PHE A 364 5.21 21.93 -7.84
N LEU A 365 4.85 20.67 -8.07
CA LEU A 365 4.87 20.01 -9.35
C LEU A 365 3.45 19.95 -9.94
N ILE A 366 3.19 20.81 -10.91
CA ILE A 366 1.84 21.09 -11.42
C ILE A 366 1.67 20.54 -12.83
N ASP A 367 0.67 19.69 -13.00
CA ASP A 367 0.27 19.17 -14.30
C ASP A 367 -0.35 20.27 -15.18
N ARG A 368 0.17 20.42 -16.38
CA ARG A 368 -0.25 21.36 -17.43
C ARG A 368 -0.57 20.62 -18.74
N SER A 369 -0.86 19.33 -18.65
CA SER A 369 -1.34 18.53 -19.77
C SER A 369 -2.71 19.01 -20.26
N GLY A 370 -3.11 18.59 -21.47
CA GLY A 370 -4.36 19.04 -22.09
C GLY A 370 -5.63 18.69 -21.28
N SER A 371 -5.59 17.61 -20.47
CA SER A 371 -6.70 17.24 -19.58
C SER A 371 -6.98 18.29 -18.52
N MET A 372 -5.93 18.97 -18.03
CA MET A 372 -6.02 20.03 -17.03
C MET A 372 -6.70 21.31 -17.55
N SER A 373 -7.16 21.35 -18.81
CA SER A 373 -7.75 22.55 -19.40
C SER A 373 -9.03 23.03 -18.68
N ARG A 374 -9.43 24.28 -19.00
CA ARG A 374 -10.65 24.92 -18.48
C ARG A 374 -10.65 25.02 -16.95
N THR A 375 -11.59 24.35 -16.29
CA THR A 375 -11.88 24.48 -14.86
C THR A 375 -10.76 23.93 -13.99
N ASN A 376 -10.07 22.85 -14.40
CA ASN A 376 -9.04 22.21 -13.59
C ASN A 376 -7.84 23.14 -13.36
N ILE A 377 -7.24 23.69 -14.43
CA ILE A 377 -6.12 24.64 -14.29
C ILE A 377 -6.55 25.92 -13.55
N TYR A 378 -7.79 26.38 -13.70
CA TYR A 378 -8.30 27.53 -12.94
C TYR A 378 -8.35 27.23 -11.44
N ARG A 379 -8.85 26.05 -11.04
CA ARG A 379 -8.86 25.63 -9.63
C ARG A 379 -7.45 25.53 -9.06
N VAL A 380 -6.50 24.99 -9.82
CA VAL A 380 -5.10 24.92 -9.41
C VAL A 380 -4.51 26.32 -9.20
N LYS A 381 -4.78 27.29 -10.09
CA LYS A 381 -4.32 28.67 -9.91
C LYS A 381 -4.81 29.28 -8.61
N GLU A 382 -6.11 29.17 -8.35
CA GLU A 382 -6.72 29.74 -7.16
C GLU A 382 -6.19 29.11 -5.87
N ALA A 383 -5.87 27.81 -5.90
CA ALA A 383 -5.33 27.12 -4.74
C ALA A 383 -3.84 27.45 -4.53
N MET A 384 -3.05 27.42 -5.60
CA MET A 384 -1.64 27.82 -5.60
C MET A 384 -1.42 29.25 -5.11
N LEU A 385 -2.30 30.21 -5.45
CA LEU A 385 -2.21 31.57 -4.93
C LEU A 385 -2.40 31.64 -3.42
N VAL A 386 -3.25 30.78 -2.85
CA VAL A 386 -3.45 30.66 -1.41
C VAL A 386 -2.27 29.94 -0.75
N ALA A 387 -1.81 28.82 -1.33
CA ALA A 387 -0.68 28.05 -0.84
C ALA A 387 0.59 28.92 -0.77
N LEU A 388 0.92 29.63 -1.85
CA LEU A 388 2.09 30.52 -1.90
C LEU A 388 2.02 31.62 -0.83
N LYS A 389 0.86 32.26 -0.64
CA LYS A 389 0.69 33.30 0.38
C LYS A 389 0.69 32.76 1.81
N SER A 390 0.51 31.44 1.97
CA SER A 390 0.53 30.76 3.26
C SER A 390 1.91 30.23 3.64
N LEU A 391 2.88 30.27 2.72
CA LEU A 391 4.25 29.85 3.01
C LEU A 391 4.89 30.76 4.06
N MET A 392 5.67 30.13 4.95
CA MET A 392 6.34 30.84 6.04
C MET A 392 7.57 31.61 5.54
N PRO A 393 7.85 32.81 6.10
CA PRO A 393 9.13 33.47 5.87
C PRO A 393 10.29 32.53 6.22
N THR A 394 11.38 32.56 5.45
CA THR A 394 12.58 31.68 5.55
C THR A 394 12.48 30.29 4.93
N CYS A 395 11.34 29.88 4.35
CA CYS A 395 11.30 28.66 3.55
C CYS A 395 11.95 28.86 2.16
N LEU A 396 12.32 27.74 1.54
CA LEU A 396 12.71 27.68 0.13
C LEU A 396 11.52 27.16 -0.67
N PHE A 397 11.32 27.63 -1.89
CA PHE A 397 10.28 27.09 -2.75
C PHE A 397 10.64 27.12 -4.24
N ASN A 398 9.97 26.27 -5.02
CA ASN A 398 10.02 26.29 -6.48
C ASN A 398 8.68 25.79 -7.07
N ILE A 399 8.38 26.24 -8.28
CA ILE A 399 7.19 25.85 -9.03
C ILE A 399 7.63 25.23 -10.35
N ILE A 400 7.13 24.05 -10.65
CA ILE A 400 7.50 23.26 -11.82
C ILE A 400 6.23 22.86 -12.53
N GLY A 401 6.01 23.40 -13.72
CA GLY A 401 4.92 22.97 -14.60
C GLY A 401 5.38 21.81 -15.49
N PHE A 402 4.58 20.77 -15.64
CA PHE A 402 4.92 19.63 -16.50
C PHE A 402 3.77 19.21 -17.41
N GLY A 403 4.15 18.58 -18.53
CA GLY A 403 3.28 17.90 -19.47
C GLY A 403 4.13 16.89 -20.24
N SER A 404 4.24 17.01 -21.56
CA SER A 404 5.19 16.22 -22.37
C SER A 404 6.65 16.55 -22.02
N THR A 405 6.89 17.83 -21.70
CA THR A 405 8.14 18.41 -21.19
C THR A 405 7.89 19.03 -19.81
N PHE A 406 8.89 19.67 -19.19
CA PHE A 406 8.68 20.43 -17.96
C PHE A 406 9.38 21.79 -18.02
N LYS A 407 8.87 22.75 -17.25
CA LYS A 407 9.42 24.10 -17.09
C LYS A 407 9.47 24.45 -15.61
N THR A 408 10.62 24.88 -15.15
CA THR A 408 10.80 25.38 -13.78
C THR A 408 10.61 26.90 -13.75
N LEU A 409 10.09 27.42 -12.64
CA LEU A 409 10.03 28.85 -12.37
C LEU A 409 11.44 29.37 -12.06
N PHE A 410 12.15 28.65 -11.19
CA PHE A 410 13.53 28.95 -10.81
C PHE A 410 14.48 27.81 -11.19
N PRO A 411 15.74 28.11 -11.57
CA PRO A 411 16.77 27.09 -11.78
C PRO A 411 17.08 26.27 -10.52
N SER A 412 16.95 26.89 -9.35
CA SER A 412 17.06 26.28 -8.02
C SER A 412 16.01 26.91 -7.11
N SER A 413 15.57 26.19 -6.07
CA SER A 413 14.63 26.72 -5.09
C SER A 413 15.12 28.03 -4.48
N GLN A 414 14.21 29.00 -4.37
CA GLN A 414 14.52 30.36 -3.93
C GLN A 414 13.92 30.62 -2.55
N THR A 415 14.53 31.54 -1.80
CA THR A 415 13.98 32.00 -0.53
C THR A 415 12.65 32.71 -0.75
N TYR A 416 11.68 32.42 0.11
CA TYR A 416 10.42 33.13 0.16
C TYR A 416 10.61 34.59 0.61
N ASN A 417 10.41 35.53 -0.32
CA ASN A 417 10.42 36.97 -0.10
C ASN A 417 9.41 37.67 -1.04
N GLU A 418 9.21 38.98 -0.90
CA GLU A 418 8.19 39.71 -1.67
C GLU A 418 8.43 39.66 -3.19
N GLU A 419 9.70 39.73 -3.63
CA GLU A 419 10.07 39.69 -5.05
C GLU A 419 9.82 38.31 -5.66
N SER A 420 10.30 37.25 -5.00
CA SER A 420 10.12 35.87 -5.46
C SER A 420 8.65 35.45 -5.45
N LEU A 421 7.88 35.92 -4.45
CA LEU A 421 6.43 35.73 -4.38
C LEU A 421 5.70 36.44 -5.52
N ALA A 422 6.05 37.69 -5.84
CA ALA A 422 5.43 38.44 -6.93
C ALA A 422 5.66 37.74 -8.28
N LEU A 423 6.89 37.29 -8.53
CA LEU A 423 7.23 36.53 -9.74
C LEU A 423 6.48 35.19 -9.81
N ALA A 424 6.35 34.49 -8.68
CA ALA A 424 5.59 33.25 -8.60
C ALA A 424 4.09 33.47 -8.86
N CYS A 425 3.48 34.50 -8.28
CA CYS A 425 2.07 34.84 -8.48
C CYS A 425 1.78 35.17 -9.96
N ASP A 426 2.62 35.97 -10.60
CA ASP A 426 2.50 36.29 -12.02
C ASP A 426 2.62 35.04 -12.90
N ASN A 427 3.58 34.14 -12.59
CA ASN A 427 3.75 32.88 -13.31
C ASN A 427 2.50 31.99 -13.21
N ILE A 428 1.94 31.83 -12.00
CA ILE A 428 0.73 31.04 -11.76
C ILE A 428 -0.46 31.63 -12.52
N GLN A 429 -0.66 32.96 -12.46
CA GLN A 429 -1.76 33.62 -13.18
C GLN A 429 -1.67 33.41 -14.69
N ARG A 430 -0.45 33.40 -15.25
CA ARG A 430 -0.20 33.16 -16.68
C ARG A 430 -0.21 31.68 -17.08
N MET A 431 -0.22 30.75 -16.13
CA MET A 431 -0.16 29.31 -16.39
C MET A 431 -1.32 28.81 -17.27
N ARG A 432 -1.06 27.90 -18.19
CA ARG A 432 -2.08 27.29 -19.07
C ARG A 432 -1.85 25.79 -19.21
N ALA A 433 -2.90 25.05 -19.53
CA ALA A 433 -2.84 23.63 -19.87
C ALA A 433 -2.39 23.43 -21.33
N ASP A 434 -1.14 23.77 -21.63
CA ASP A 434 -0.58 23.88 -22.98
C ASP A 434 0.67 22.99 -23.20
N MET A 435 0.97 22.07 -22.27
CA MET A 435 2.20 21.26 -22.32
C MET A 435 2.00 19.85 -22.93
N GLY A 436 0.82 19.56 -23.49
CA GLY A 436 0.55 18.32 -24.22
C GLY A 436 0.20 17.13 -23.31
N GLY A 437 0.95 16.03 -23.39
CA GLY A 437 0.73 14.81 -22.59
C GLY A 437 1.22 14.91 -21.15
N THR A 438 1.42 13.78 -20.47
CA THR A 438 1.72 13.70 -19.02
C THR A 438 2.97 12.85 -18.74
N ASN A 439 4.16 13.47 -18.72
CA ASN A 439 5.45 12.84 -18.44
C ASN A 439 6.02 13.31 -17.10
N ILE A 440 5.56 12.69 -16.01
CA ILE A 440 5.97 13.04 -14.63
C ILE A 440 7.40 12.57 -14.29
N LEU A 441 7.91 11.53 -14.95
CA LEU A 441 9.19 10.91 -14.57
C LEU A 441 10.37 11.87 -14.78
N SER A 442 10.32 12.69 -15.83
CA SER A 442 11.38 13.63 -16.18
C SER A 442 11.56 14.76 -15.16
N PRO A 443 10.50 15.53 -14.77
CA PRO A 443 10.63 16.51 -13.71
C PRO A 443 10.98 15.89 -12.36
N LEU A 444 10.44 14.71 -12.01
CA LEU A 444 10.81 14.03 -10.76
C LEU A 444 12.31 13.69 -10.69
N LYS A 445 12.88 13.14 -11.76
CA LYS A 445 14.34 12.89 -11.83
C LYS A 445 15.14 14.18 -11.68
N TRP A 446 14.66 15.30 -12.24
CA TRP A 446 15.32 16.58 -12.10
C TRP A 446 15.26 17.11 -10.67
N ILE A 447 14.08 17.04 -10.03
CA ILE A 447 13.84 17.44 -8.63
C ILE A 447 14.74 16.65 -7.69
N LEU A 448 14.74 15.32 -7.81
CA LEU A 448 15.48 14.44 -6.90
C LEU A 448 17.01 14.56 -7.06
N ARG A 449 17.49 15.08 -8.19
CA ARG A 449 18.91 15.41 -8.40
C ARG A 449 19.32 16.76 -7.81
N GLN A 450 18.37 17.62 -7.45
CA GLN A 450 18.69 18.90 -6.81
C GLN A 450 19.27 18.65 -5.41
N PRO A 451 20.27 19.44 -4.98
CA PRO A 451 20.87 19.30 -3.66
C PRO A 451 19.79 19.42 -2.57
N VAL A 452 19.87 18.58 -1.55
CA VAL A 452 18.98 18.67 -0.38
C VAL A 452 19.59 19.67 0.59
N HIS A 453 18.81 20.68 0.98
CA HIS A 453 19.26 21.75 1.86
C HIS A 453 19.19 21.29 3.34
N GLN A 454 20.31 21.38 4.06
CA GLN A 454 20.33 21.03 5.48
C GLN A 454 19.33 21.90 6.27
N GLY A 455 18.60 21.26 7.18
CA GLY A 455 17.54 21.90 7.97
C GLY A 455 16.25 22.19 7.19
N HIS A 456 16.20 21.95 5.87
CA HIS A 456 15.03 22.21 5.03
C HIS A 456 14.56 20.88 4.40
N PRO A 457 13.75 20.07 5.11
CA PRO A 457 13.13 18.89 4.50
C PRO A 457 12.40 19.26 3.21
N ARG A 458 12.61 18.45 2.17
CA ARG A 458 11.95 18.64 0.87
C ARG A 458 10.55 18.08 0.88
N LEU A 459 9.58 18.95 0.67
CA LEU A 459 8.15 18.65 0.59
C LEU A 459 7.71 18.88 -0.86
N LEU A 460 7.39 17.80 -1.55
CA LEU A 460 6.96 17.80 -2.94
C LEU A 460 5.43 17.75 -3.01
N PHE A 461 4.80 18.75 -3.61
CA PHE A 461 3.36 18.82 -3.81
C PHE A 461 3.06 18.52 -5.29
N LEU A 462 2.55 17.33 -5.58
CA LEU A 462 2.13 16.93 -6.92
C LEU A 462 0.65 17.22 -7.12
N ILE A 463 0.29 17.93 -8.19
CA ILE A 463 -1.10 18.21 -8.56
C ILE A 463 -1.32 17.70 -9.99
N THR A 464 -2.23 16.72 -10.18
CA THR A 464 -2.46 16.09 -11.50
C THR A 464 -3.88 15.55 -11.65
N ASP A 465 -4.43 15.61 -12.87
CA ASP A 465 -5.70 14.95 -13.26
C ASP A 465 -5.50 13.75 -14.19
N GLY A 466 -4.25 13.45 -14.53
CA GLY A 466 -3.89 12.53 -15.60
C GLY A 466 -3.49 11.14 -15.11
N ALA A 467 -3.61 10.17 -16.02
CA ALA A 467 -3.03 8.85 -15.85
C ALA A 467 -1.60 8.82 -16.41
N VAL A 468 -0.68 8.22 -15.65
CA VAL A 468 0.72 8.02 -16.07
C VAL A 468 0.88 6.58 -16.50
N SER A 469 1.43 6.35 -17.69
CA SER A 469 1.63 4.99 -18.23
C SER A 469 2.68 4.19 -17.45
N ASN A 470 3.56 4.86 -16.72
CA ASN A 470 4.72 4.31 -16.01
C ASN A 470 4.63 4.47 -14.49
N THR A 471 3.45 4.27 -13.91
CA THR A 471 3.22 4.45 -12.45
C THR A 471 4.24 3.70 -11.60
N GLY A 472 4.54 2.42 -11.90
CA GLY A 472 5.51 1.65 -11.11
C GLY A 472 6.90 2.28 -11.03
N LYS A 473 7.46 2.73 -12.16
CA LYS A 473 8.77 3.41 -12.21
C LYS A 473 8.80 4.72 -11.43
N VAL A 474 7.67 5.43 -11.41
CA VAL A 474 7.53 6.69 -10.67
C VAL A 474 7.52 6.42 -9.17
N LEU A 475 6.75 5.43 -8.74
CA LEU A 475 6.69 5.01 -7.33
C LEU A 475 8.03 4.48 -6.85
N GLU A 476 8.71 3.65 -7.63
CA GLU A 476 10.07 3.18 -7.31
C GLU A 476 11.08 4.32 -7.18
N LEU A 477 11.05 5.28 -8.11
CA LEU A 477 11.95 6.43 -8.05
C LEU A 477 11.78 7.23 -6.76
N VAL A 478 10.53 7.51 -6.36
CA VAL A 478 10.23 8.26 -5.13
C VAL A 478 10.55 7.44 -3.89
N ARG A 479 10.22 6.14 -3.88
CA ARG A 479 10.55 5.20 -2.80
C ARG A 479 12.05 5.20 -2.50
N ASN A 480 12.89 5.18 -3.54
CA ASN A 480 14.36 5.23 -3.40
C ASN A 480 14.88 6.57 -2.83
N HIS A 481 14.05 7.61 -2.77
CA HIS A 481 14.40 8.93 -2.23
C HIS A 481 13.50 9.36 -1.06
N ALA A 482 12.67 8.46 -0.53
CA ALA A 482 11.72 8.74 0.55
C ALA A 482 12.40 9.23 1.85
N PHE A 483 13.67 8.89 2.04
CA PHE A 483 14.48 9.38 3.17
C PHE A 483 14.77 10.89 3.12
N SER A 484 14.60 11.54 1.97
CA SER A 484 14.94 12.96 1.76
C SER A 484 13.79 13.80 1.19
N THR A 485 12.79 13.16 0.60
CA THR A 485 11.67 13.83 -0.08
C THR A 485 10.35 13.21 0.36
N ARG A 486 9.46 14.02 0.93
CA ARG A 486 8.08 13.63 1.24
C ARG A 486 7.14 14.16 0.17
N CYS A 487 6.26 13.32 -0.36
CA CYS A 487 5.34 13.69 -1.44
C CYS A 487 3.90 13.81 -0.91
N TYR A 488 3.30 14.97 -1.12
CA TYR A 488 1.88 15.24 -0.97
C TYR A 488 1.27 15.28 -2.36
N SER A 489 0.19 14.55 -2.60
CA SER A 489 -0.34 14.35 -3.95
C SER A 489 -1.83 14.65 -4.01
N PHE A 490 -2.23 15.42 -5.02
CA PHE A 490 -3.59 15.93 -5.18
C PHE A 490 -4.15 15.46 -6.52
N GLY A 491 -5.24 14.70 -6.44
CA GLY A 491 -5.93 14.11 -7.56
C GLY A 491 -7.08 14.98 -8.09
N ILE A 492 -6.90 15.40 -9.34
CA ILE A 492 -7.76 16.08 -10.31
C ILE A 492 -8.99 15.34 -10.85
N GLY A 493 -10.15 15.33 -10.21
CA GLY A 493 -11.38 14.82 -10.84
C GLY A 493 -11.40 13.30 -11.07
N PRO A 494 -12.35 12.77 -11.87
CA PRO A 494 -12.69 11.34 -11.87
C PRO A 494 -11.72 10.44 -12.65
N ASN A 495 -10.90 11.01 -13.54
CA ASN A 495 -9.99 10.25 -14.41
C ASN A 495 -8.57 10.12 -13.83
N VAL A 496 -8.35 10.63 -12.62
CA VAL A 496 -7.04 10.57 -11.98
C VAL A 496 -6.64 9.13 -11.67
N CYS A 497 -5.36 8.82 -11.87
CA CYS A 497 -4.81 7.53 -11.49
C CYS A 497 -4.67 7.42 -9.96
N HIS A 498 -5.67 6.85 -9.29
CA HIS A 498 -5.66 6.62 -7.84
C HIS A 498 -4.40 5.88 -7.36
N ARG A 499 -3.95 4.87 -8.10
CA ARG A 499 -2.71 4.13 -7.82
C ARG A 499 -1.48 5.05 -7.75
N LEU A 500 -1.39 6.07 -8.60
CA LEU A 500 -0.25 6.98 -8.61
C LEU A 500 -0.30 7.91 -7.41
N VAL A 501 -1.46 8.54 -7.20
CA VAL A 501 -1.66 9.54 -6.14
C VAL A 501 -1.54 8.90 -4.76
N LYS A 502 -2.30 7.83 -4.47
CA LYS A 502 -2.16 7.09 -3.20
C LYS A 502 -0.77 6.48 -3.04
N GLY A 503 -0.21 5.91 -4.11
CA GLY A 503 1.10 5.28 -4.09
C GLY A 503 2.20 6.26 -3.71
N LEU A 504 2.24 7.46 -4.31
CA LEU A 504 3.28 8.47 -4.04
C LEU A 504 3.26 8.92 -2.58
N ALA A 505 2.08 9.15 -2.02
CA ALA A 505 1.92 9.47 -0.62
C ALA A 505 2.41 8.33 0.28
N SER A 506 1.98 7.09 -0.01
CA SER A 506 2.33 5.91 0.79
C SER A 506 3.84 5.64 0.83
N VAL A 507 4.51 5.63 -0.34
CA VAL A 507 5.95 5.31 -0.44
C VAL A 507 6.84 6.39 0.15
N SER A 508 6.38 7.64 0.21
CA SER A 508 7.14 8.78 0.73
C SER A 508 6.72 9.22 2.15
N LYS A 509 5.76 8.50 2.75
CA LYS A 509 5.15 8.84 4.05
C LYS A 509 4.57 10.27 4.07
N GLY A 510 3.94 10.67 2.97
CA GLY A 510 3.13 11.89 2.85
C GLY A 510 1.64 11.59 2.81
N SER A 511 0.85 12.52 2.28
CA SER A 511 -0.62 12.40 2.20
C SER A 511 -1.14 12.51 0.76
N SER A 512 -2.28 11.88 0.50
CA SER A 512 -2.95 11.96 -0.79
C SER A 512 -4.38 12.45 -0.63
N GLU A 513 -4.77 13.42 -1.45
CA GLU A 513 -6.11 14.00 -1.46
C GLU A 513 -6.73 13.92 -2.84
N PHE A 514 -8.04 13.69 -2.90
CA PHE A 514 -8.81 13.66 -4.15
C PHE A 514 -9.84 14.78 -4.14
N LEU A 515 -10.03 15.42 -5.29
CA LEU A 515 -10.92 16.56 -5.46
C LEU A 515 -12.05 16.20 -6.40
N ILE A 516 -13.25 16.15 -5.84
CA ILE A 516 -14.49 15.87 -6.57
C ILE A 516 -15.06 17.18 -7.14
N GLU A 517 -15.89 17.10 -8.18
CA GLU A 517 -16.55 18.29 -8.75
C GLU A 517 -17.30 19.09 -7.68
N GLY A 518 -16.94 20.37 -7.53
CA GLY A 518 -17.55 21.30 -6.56
C GLY A 518 -16.70 21.55 -5.32
N GLU A 519 -15.72 20.69 -5.03
CA GLU A 519 -14.79 20.89 -3.91
C GLU A 519 -13.68 21.89 -4.23
N ARG A 520 -13.26 22.66 -3.23
CA ARG A 520 -12.13 23.59 -3.32
C ARG A 520 -10.84 22.86 -2.93
N LEU A 521 -9.79 23.07 -3.70
CA LEU A 521 -8.43 22.59 -3.41
C LEU A 521 -7.79 23.36 -2.23
N GLN A 522 -8.23 24.61 -2.00
CA GLN A 522 -7.68 25.53 -0.99
C GLN A 522 -7.66 25.02 0.46
N PRO A 523 -8.74 24.42 1.03
CA PRO A 523 -8.70 23.97 2.42
C PRO A 523 -7.77 22.77 2.62
N LYS A 524 -7.75 21.84 1.66
CA LYS A 524 -6.96 20.60 1.72
C LYS A 524 -5.46 20.84 1.58
N GLU A 525 -5.06 21.78 0.71
CA GLU A 525 -3.66 22.21 0.60
C GLU A 525 -3.16 22.87 1.89
N ARG A 526 -4.01 23.67 2.54
CA ARG A 526 -3.66 24.38 3.78
C ARG A 526 -3.51 23.44 4.97
N GLU A 527 -4.26 22.35 5.03
CA GLU A 527 -4.04 21.32 6.07
C GLU A 527 -2.77 20.51 5.83
N SER A 528 -2.28 20.47 4.59
CA SER A 528 -1.06 19.73 4.21
C SER A 528 0.23 20.55 4.34
N ILE A 529 0.14 21.88 4.32
CA ILE A 529 1.25 22.86 4.50
C ILE A 529 1.30 23.30 5.96
#